data_AF-A0AAE0FRU9-F1
#
_entry.id   AF-A0AAE0FRU9-F1
#
_cell.length_a   1.000
_cell.length_b   1.000
_cell.length_c   1.000
_cell.angle_alpha   90.00
_cell.angle_beta   90.00
_cell.angle_gamma   90.00
#
_symmetry.space_group_name_H-M   'P 1'
#
loop_
_entity.id
_entity.type
_entity.pdbx_description
1 polymer ?
#
loop_
_entity_poly.entity_id
_entity_poly.type
_entity_poly.pdbx_seq_one_letter_code
_entity_poly.pdbx_strand_id
1 'polypeptide(L)'
;MLRAAGIRSFQASRVFSARAVASRGYADLAQIDSKDKFLSLTDAEKFTWLGDMMTDESAKRELATLKKSYFDVKSAIDAMPKEPVPIDWAALKKEFGNAELVDGFEQAFSGLVYPKYAGTEIAEAEAKFAELGARAQAMAAESEVRCKEIEVELEKVAAQKAKLKTAELDTILAEDPTLREEVDNEIKNDEWY
;
A
#
# COMPACT_ATOMS: atom_id res chain seq x y z
N MET A 1 39.26 32.59 -36.19
CA MET A 1 38.23 32.71 -35.14
C MET A 1 38.17 31.39 -34.40
N LEU A 2 38.63 31.39 -33.14
CA LEU A 2 38.98 30.22 -32.34
C LEU A 2 37.76 29.40 -31.89
N ARG A 3 37.91 28.08 -31.98
CA ARG A 3 37.02 27.07 -31.37
C ARG A 3 37.30 26.98 -29.88
N ALA A 4 36.31 27.26 -29.04
CA ALA A 4 36.39 27.05 -27.60
C ALA A 4 35.94 25.61 -27.25
N ALA A 5 36.91 24.72 -27.06
CA ALA A 5 36.73 23.42 -26.45
C ALA A 5 36.71 23.59 -24.92
N GLY A 6 35.53 23.52 -24.30
CA GLY A 6 35.37 23.51 -22.85
C GLY A 6 35.34 22.09 -22.32
N ILE A 7 36.51 21.55 -21.99
CA ILE A 7 36.67 20.32 -21.21
C ILE A 7 36.16 20.63 -19.79
N ARG A 8 34.98 20.10 -19.41
CA ARG A 8 34.58 20.07 -18.00
C ARG A 8 35.02 18.73 -17.41
N SER A 9 36.03 18.85 -16.55
CA SER A 9 36.58 17.86 -15.64
C SER A 9 35.55 16.89 -15.07
N PHE A 10 35.79 15.60 -15.32
CA PHE A 10 35.17 14.49 -14.62
C PHE A 10 36.15 14.05 -13.54
N GLN A 11 35.95 14.46 -12.28
CA GLN A 11 36.52 13.75 -11.15
C GLN A 11 35.60 13.82 -9.93
N ALA A 12 35.24 12.60 -9.49
CA ALA A 12 35.14 12.09 -8.11
C ALA A 12 34.57 13.04 -7.05
N SER A 13 33.59 12.68 -6.23
CA SER A 13 33.33 11.37 -5.64
C SER A 13 31.98 11.48 -4.92
N ARG A 14 30.98 10.72 -5.37
CA ARG A 14 29.78 10.52 -4.54
C ARG A 14 30.16 9.49 -3.48
N VAL A 15 30.69 9.98 -2.37
CA VAL A 15 30.68 9.22 -1.12
C VAL A 15 29.22 8.91 -0.85
N PHE A 16 28.83 7.67 -1.12
CA PHE A 16 27.52 7.13 -0.85
C PHE A 16 27.37 7.10 0.67
N SER A 17 26.89 8.19 1.27
CA SER A 17 26.56 8.18 2.68
C SER A 17 25.29 7.36 2.83
N ALA A 18 25.44 6.11 3.28
CA ALA A 18 24.33 5.22 3.63
C ALA A 18 23.38 5.82 4.68
N ARG A 19 23.77 6.94 5.31
CA ARG A 19 22.96 7.70 6.26
C ARG A 19 21.95 8.66 5.61
N ALA A 20 22.18 9.09 4.36
CA ALA A 20 21.28 10.04 3.68
C ALA A 20 20.15 9.36 2.89
N VAL A 21 20.29 8.07 2.56
CA VAL A 21 19.26 7.32 1.84
C VAL A 21 18.18 6.80 2.80
N ALA A 22 18.55 6.45 4.04
CA ALA A 22 17.59 5.95 5.03
C ALA A 22 16.71 7.05 5.65
N SER A 23 17.20 8.28 5.84
CA SER A 23 16.40 9.32 6.50
C SER A 23 15.48 10.12 5.56
N ARG A 24 15.74 10.08 4.25
CA ARG A 24 14.95 10.82 3.25
C ARG A 24 13.67 10.07 2.82
N GLY A 25 13.64 8.74 3.00
CA GLY A 25 12.45 7.94 2.73
C GLY A 25 11.40 8.01 3.85
N TYR A 26 11.82 8.13 5.11
CA TYR A 26 10.88 8.07 6.24
C TYR A 26 10.30 9.43 6.66
N ALA A 27 11.07 10.53 6.53
CA ALA A 27 10.62 11.84 6.98
C ALA A 27 9.57 12.49 6.05
N ASP A 28 9.59 12.19 4.74
CA ASP A 28 8.59 12.69 3.78
C ASP A 28 7.29 11.87 3.79
N LEU A 29 7.33 10.61 4.23
CA LEU A 29 6.12 9.80 4.43
C LEU A 29 5.30 10.28 5.63
N ALA A 30 5.95 10.84 6.66
CA ALA A 30 5.30 11.31 7.88
C ALA A 30 4.42 12.57 7.70
N GLN A 31 4.56 13.33 6.59
CA GLN A 31 3.74 14.54 6.33
C GLN A 31 2.65 14.35 5.28
N ILE A 32 2.56 13.17 4.64
CA ILE A 32 1.48 12.82 3.70
C ILE A 32 0.39 11.99 4.40
N ASP A 33 0.58 11.67 5.68
CA ASP A 33 -0.04 10.60 6.46
C ASP A 33 -1.38 10.95 7.13
N SER A 34 -2.13 11.95 6.65
CA SER A 34 -3.48 12.20 7.16
C SER A 34 -4.51 11.42 6.34
N LYS A 35 -5.38 10.68 7.04
CA LYS A 35 -6.60 10.08 6.47
C LYS A 35 -7.35 11.07 5.57
N ASP A 36 -7.34 12.34 5.95
CA ASP A 36 -7.99 13.44 5.23
C ASP A 36 -7.37 13.68 3.84
N LYS A 37 -6.03 13.61 3.73
CA LYS A 37 -5.35 13.73 2.44
C LYS A 37 -5.69 12.54 1.55
N PHE A 38 -5.64 11.31 2.09
CA PHE A 38 -6.00 10.11 1.33
C PHE A 38 -7.44 10.14 0.81
N LEU A 39 -8.39 10.60 1.64
CA LEU A 39 -9.80 10.71 1.27
C LEU A 39 -10.05 11.76 0.17
N SER A 40 -9.19 12.77 0.07
CA SER A 40 -9.28 13.84 -0.95
C SER A 40 -8.72 13.44 -2.33
N LEU A 41 -7.98 12.34 -2.43
CA LEU A 41 -7.35 11.90 -3.67
C LEU A 41 -8.37 11.31 -4.66
N THR A 42 -8.06 11.42 -5.95
CA THR A 42 -8.75 10.64 -6.98
C THR A 42 -8.41 9.16 -6.86
N ASP A 43 -9.25 8.28 -7.43
CA ASP A 43 -9.02 6.84 -7.32
C ASP A 43 -7.67 6.42 -7.96
N ALA A 44 -7.27 7.08 -9.06
CA ALA A 44 -5.99 6.83 -9.69
C ALA A 44 -4.81 7.19 -8.78
N GLU A 45 -4.91 8.32 -8.07
CA GLU A 45 -3.92 8.79 -7.11
C GLU A 45 -3.87 7.90 -5.86
N LYS A 46 -5.01 7.41 -5.37
CA LYS A 46 -5.06 6.45 -4.25
C LYS A 46 -4.27 5.18 -4.56
N PHE A 47 -4.43 4.61 -5.76
CA PHE A 47 -3.65 3.42 -6.17
C PHE A 47 -2.16 3.70 -6.30
N THR A 48 -1.78 4.89 -6.78
CA THR A 48 -0.35 5.28 -6.86
C THR A 48 0.24 5.43 -5.47
N TRP A 49 -0.47 6.11 -4.57
CA TRP A 49 -0.06 6.29 -3.18
C TRP A 49 0.11 4.96 -2.45
N LEU A 50 -0.83 4.02 -2.62
CA LEU A 50 -0.70 2.67 -2.06
C LEU A 50 0.53 1.93 -2.61
N GLY A 51 0.80 2.05 -3.91
CA GLY A 51 1.98 1.44 -4.53
C GLY A 51 3.31 2.00 -4.00
N ASP A 52 3.35 3.29 -3.69
CA ASP A 52 4.54 3.96 -3.13
C ASP A 52 4.83 3.52 -1.68
N MET A 53 3.78 3.17 -0.91
CA MET A 53 3.93 2.63 0.46
C MET A 53 4.39 1.17 0.50
N MET A 54 4.22 0.42 -0.60
CA MET A 54 4.59 -0.99 -0.64
C MET A 54 6.09 -1.18 -0.92
N THR A 55 6.77 -1.94 -0.07
CA THR A 55 8.19 -2.28 -0.28
C THR A 55 8.39 -3.54 -1.11
N ASP A 56 7.38 -4.41 -1.18
CA ASP A 56 7.46 -5.69 -1.90
C ASP A 56 7.01 -5.57 -3.37
N GLU A 57 7.83 -6.07 -4.29
CA GLU A 57 7.57 -6.08 -5.73
C GLU A 57 6.44 -7.03 -6.11
N SER A 58 6.24 -8.13 -5.37
CA SER A 58 5.12 -9.04 -5.64
C SER A 58 3.79 -8.34 -5.33
N ALA A 59 3.72 -7.67 -4.19
CA ALA A 59 2.55 -6.91 -3.78
C ALA A 59 2.22 -5.75 -4.73
N LYS A 60 3.23 -5.04 -5.26
CA LYS A 60 3.02 -4.00 -6.29
C LYS A 60 2.41 -4.54 -7.58
N ARG A 61 2.79 -5.75 -8.00
CA ARG A 61 2.22 -6.39 -9.19
C ARG A 61 0.75 -6.77 -8.97
N GLU A 62 0.43 -7.34 -7.82
CA GLU A 62 -0.96 -7.63 -7.45
C GLU A 62 -1.81 -6.35 -7.39
N LEU A 63 -1.27 -5.28 -6.82
CA LEU A 63 -1.93 -3.98 -6.78
C LEU A 63 -2.15 -3.40 -8.19
N ALA A 64 -1.19 -3.55 -9.11
CA ALA A 64 -1.36 -3.12 -10.50
C ALA A 64 -2.48 -3.90 -11.21
N THR A 65 -2.58 -5.21 -10.94
CA THR A 65 -3.68 -6.05 -11.45
C THR A 65 -5.02 -5.61 -10.88
N LEU A 66 -5.10 -5.34 -9.57
CA LEU A 66 -6.31 -4.83 -8.92
C LEU A 66 -6.71 -3.45 -9.44
N LYS A 67 -5.75 -2.55 -9.64
CA LYS A 67 -5.98 -1.22 -10.23
C LYS A 67 -6.66 -1.37 -11.59
N LYS A 68 -6.13 -2.26 -12.43
CA LYS A 68 -6.70 -2.51 -13.76
C LYS A 68 -8.14 -3.02 -13.66
N SER A 69 -8.39 -4.07 -12.88
CA SER A 69 -9.74 -4.64 -12.76
C SER A 69 -10.75 -3.63 -12.18
N TYR A 70 -10.32 -2.79 -11.23
CA TYR A 70 -11.14 -1.71 -10.69
C TYR A 70 -11.57 -0.72 -11.77
N PHE A 71 -10.62 -0.21 -12.57
CA PHE A 71 -10.95 0.75 -13.63
C PHE A 71 -11.75 0.12 -14.77
N ASP A 72 -11.52 -1.16 -15.08
CA ASP A 72 -12.31 -1.89 -16.07
C ASP A 72 -13.78 -2.00 -15.63
N VAL A 73 -14.02 -2.39 -14.36
CA VAL A 73 -15.38 -2.46 -13.77
C VAL A 73 -16.02 -1.07 -13.69
N LYS A 74 -15.28 -0.07 -13.23
CA LYS A 74 -15.76 1.31 -13.16
C LYS A 74 -16.17 1.84 -14.54
N SER A 75 -15.33 1.62 -15.54
CA SER A 75 -15.64 2.02 -16.92
C SER A 75 -16.86 1.28 -17.48
N ALA A 76 -17.05 -0.01 -17.13
CA ALA A 76 -18.22 -0.76 -17.53
C ALA A 76 -19.51 -0.20 -16.90
N ILE A 77 -19.46 0.17 -15.61
CA ILE A 77 -20.57 0.80 -14.90
C ILE A 77 -20.89 2.17 -15.50
N ASP A 78 -19.86 3.00 -15.75
CA ASP A 78 -20.03 4.34 -16.32
C ASP A 78 -20.58 4.27 -17.77
N ALA A 79 -20.30 3.17 -18.49
CA ALA A 79 -20.82 2.91 -19.82
C ALA A 79 -22.23 2.28 -19.84
N MET A 80 -22.77 1.84 -18.69
CA MET A 80 -24.13 1.30 -18.66
C MET A 80 -25.14 2.39 -19.05
N PRO A 81 -26.13 2.06 -19.88
CA PRO A 81 -27.17 3.00 -20.23
C PRO A 81 -27.88 3.46 -18.95
N LYS A 82 -28.05 4.77 -18.79
CA LYS A 82 -28.89 5.36 -17.74
C LYS A 82 -30.30 4.78 -17.85
N GLU A 83 -31.03 4.78 -16.73
CA GLU A 83 -32.42 4.31 -16.72
C GLU A 83 -33.21 4.89 -17.90
N PRO A 84 -33.98 4.06 -18.63
CA PRO A 84 -34.73 4.53 -19.78
C PRO A 84 -35.71 5.62 -19.35
N VAL A 85 -35.82 6.67 -20.18
CA VAL A 85 -36.78 7.76 -19.96
C VAL A 85 -38.19 7.16 -19.84
N PRO A 86 -39.01 7.59 -18.86
CA PRO A 86 -40.38 7.10 -18.73
C PRO A 86 -41.15 7.34 -20.03
N ILE A 87 -41.88 6.31 -20.49
CA ILE A 87 -42.68 6.37 -21.71
C ILE A 87 -43.91 7.24 -21.47
N ASP A 88 -44.11 8.27 -22.30
CA ASP A 88 -45.32 9.09 -22.29
C ASP A 88 -46.43 8.41 -23.10
N TRP A 89 -47.20 7.56 -22.43
CA TRP A 89 -48.32 6.83 -23.03
C TRP A 89 -49.45 7.76 -23.49
N ALA A 90 -49.61 8.94 -22.88
CA ALA A 90 -50.66 9.89 -23.25
C ALA A 90 -50.35 10.61 -24.56
N ALA A 91 -49.08 10.97 -24.79
CA ALA A 91 -48.63 11.48 -26.09
C ALA A 91 -48.77 10.42 -27.19
N LEU A 92 -48.42 9.16 -26.91
CA LEU A 92 -48.56 8.05 -27.86
C LEU A 92 -50.01 7.78 -28.25
N LYS A 93 -50.96 7.83 -27.30
CA LYS A 93 -52.40 7.70 -27.57
C LYS A 93 -52.98 8.84 -28.41
N LYS A 94 -52.34 10.03 -28.37
CA LYS A 94 -52.76 11.21 -29.13
C LYS A 94 -52.20 11.22 -30.55
N GLU A 95 -50.97 10.75 -30.75
CA GLU A 95 -50.33 10.65 -32.07
C GLU A 95 -50.81 9.43 -32.86
N PHE A 96 -51.01 8.29 -32.18
CA PHE A 96 -51.59 7.11 -32.79
C PHE A 96 -53.10 7.16 -32.67
N GLY A 97 -53.81 7.31 -33.79
CA GLY A 97 -55.29 7.35 -33.84
C GLY A 97 -56.02 6.08 -33.39
N ASN A 98 -55.32 5.09 -32.81
CA ASN A 98 -55.86 3.86 -32.23
C ASN A 98 -55.38 3.71 -30.78
N ALA A 99 -56.15 4.28 -29.84
CA ALA A 99 -55.85 4.24 -28.41
C ALA A 99 -55.85 2.80 -27.84
N GLU A 100 -56.72 1.91 -28.34
CA GLU A 100 -56.79 0.50 -27.89
C GLU A 100 -55.49 -0.27 -28.11
N LEU A 101 -54.75 0.04 -29.18
CA LEU A 101 -53.48 -0.63 -29.46
C LEU A 101 -52.42 -0.18 -28.45
N VAL A 102 -52.38 1.11 -28.13
CA VAL A 102 -51.45 1.68 -27.14
C VAL A 102 -51.78 1.21 -25.73
N ASP A 103 -53.06 1.06 -25.38
CA ASP A 103 -53.51 0.45 -24.12
C ASP A 103 -53.01 -1.00 -24.00
N GLY A 104 -53.10 -1.80 -25.07
CA GLY A 104 -52.57 -3.16 -25.09
C GLY A 104 -51.05 -3.25 -24.87
N PHE A 105 -50.29 -2.30 -25.42
CA PHE A 105 -48.83 -2.20 -25.21
C PHE A 105 -48.47 -1.72 -23.80
N GLU A 106 -49.18 -0.75 -23.25
CA GLU A 106 -49.02 -0.28 -21.86
C GLU A 106 -49.28 -1.44 -20.89
N GLN A 107 -50.33 -2.21 -21.13
CA GLN A 107 -50.70 -3.36 -20.31
C GLN A 107 -49.66 -4.49 -20.41
N ALA A 108 -49.16 -4.80 -21.62
CA ALA A 108 -48.10 -5.79 -21.80
C ALA A 108 -46.76 -5.35 -21.20
N PHE A 109 -46.42 -4.06 -21.28
CA PHE A 109 -45.20 -3.49 -20.69
C PHE A 109 -45.26 -3.49 -19.16
N SER A 110 -46.41 -3.15 -18.57
CA SER A 110 -46.61 -3.21 -17.12
C SER A 110 -46.61 -4.64 -16.57
N GLY A 111 -46.98 -5.64 -17.40
CA GLY A 111 -46.93 -7.06 -17.06
C GLY A 111 -45.54 -7.70 -17.20
N LEU A 112 -44.54 -6.98 -17.70
CA LEU A 112 -43.19 -7.50 -17.89
C LEU A 112 -42.46 -7.58 -16.54
N VAL A 113 -42.39 -8.79 -15.98
CA VAL A 113 -41.58 -9.05 -14.79
C VAL A 113 -40.14 -9.30 -15.23
N TYR A 114 -39.28 -8.29 -15.08
CA TYR A 114 -37.85 -8.48 -15.26
C TYR A 114 -37.32 -9.38 -14.14
N PRO A 115 -36.52 -10.42 -14.45
CA PRO A 115 -35.84 -11.19 -13.41
C PRO A 115 -34.89 -10.25 -12.66
N LYS A 116 -35.27 -9.88 -11.44
CA LYS A 116 -34.39 -9.16 -10.52
C LYS A 116 -33.30 -10.11 -10.07
N TYR A 117 -32.07 -9.70 -10.24
CA TYR A 117 -30.93 -10.39 -9.65
C TYR A 117 -31.03 -10.27 -8.13
N ALA A 118 -31.27 -11.39 -7.44
CA ALA A 118 -31.41 -11.45 -5.97
C ALA A 118 -30.05 -11.60 -5.26
N GLY A 119 -28.96 -11.32 -5.97
CA GLY A 119 -27.60 -11.71 -5.65
C GLY A 119 -27.18 -11.55 -4.19
N THR A 120 -26.63 -12.63 -3.62
CA THR A 120 -26.02 -12.65 -2.28
C THR A 120 -24.58 -12.17 -2.28
N GLU A 121 -24.01 -11.90 -3.45
CA GLU A 121 -22.58 -11.63 -3.62
C GLU A 121 -22.15 -10.31 -2.98
N ILE A 122 -23.06 -9.34 -2.88
CA ILE A 122 -22.81 -8.08 -2.18
C ILE A 122 -22.57 -8.35 -0.69
N ALA A 123 -23.44 -9.14 -0.06
CA ALA A 123 -23.31 -9.49 1.35
C ALA A 123 -22.06 -10.35 1.62
N GLU A 124 -21.74 -11.28 0.70
CA GLU A 124 -20.51 -12.07 0.78
C GLU A 124 -19.25 -11.22 0.62
N ALA A 125 -19.27 -10.24 -0.28
CA ALA A 125 -18.15 -9.31 -0.47
C ALA A 125 -17.97 -8.42 0.75
N GLU A 126 -19.04 -7.86 1.31
CA GLU A 126 -19.00 -7.07 2.54
C GLU A 126 -18.42 -7.86 3.71
N ALA A 127 -18.81 -9.13 3.87
CA ALA A 127 -18.25 -10.01 4.90
C ALA A 127 -16.74 -10.22 4.72
N LYS A 128 -16.27 -10.46 3.49
CA LYS A 128 -14.83 -10.60 3.19
C LYS A 128 -14.06 -9.31 3.43
N PHE A 129 -14.60 -8.15 3.05
CA PHE A 129 -13.96 -6.87 3.32
C PHE A 129 -13.89 -6.55 4.82
N ALA A 130 -14.91 -6.92 5.59
CA ALA A 130 -14.89 -6.78 7.05
C ALA A 130 -13.80 -7.66 7.69
N GLU A 131 -13.65 -8.90 7.24
CA GLU A 131 -12.58 -9.80 7.71
C GLU A 131 -11.18 -9.24 7.38
N LEU A 132 -10.97 -8.79 6.14
CA LEU A 132 -9.71 -8.17 5.72
C LEU A 132 -9.41 -6.91 6.53
N GLY A 133 -10.41 -6.09 6.82
CA GLY A 133 -10.28 -4.91 7.66
C GLY A 133 -9.85 -5.24 9.09
N ALA A 134 -10.46 -6.25 9.71
CA ALA A 134 -10.08 -6.72 11.04
C ALA A 134 -8.65 -7.27 11.06
N ARG A 135 -8.27 -8.04 10.05
CA ARG A 135 -6.89 -8.57 9.91
C ARG A 135 -5.87 -7.45 9.74
N ALA A 136 -6.16 -6.44 8.93
CA ALA A 136 -5.28 -5.30 8.73
C ALA A 136 -5.07 -4.51 10.04
N GLN A 137 -6.13 -4.30 10.83
CA GLN A 137 -6.02 -3.67 12.15
C GLN A 137 -5.17 -4.48 13.12
N ALA A 138 -5.33 -5.81 13.14
CA ALA A 138 -4.51 -6.68 13.98
C ALA A 138 -3.02 -6.64 13.59
N MET A 139 -2.71 -6.67 12.28
CA MET A 139 -1.33 -6.57 11.78
C MET A 139 -0.71 -5.19 12.08
N ALA A 140 -1.49 -4.11 11.99
CA ALA A 140 -1.04 -2.78 12.35
C ALA A 140 -0.67 -2.71 13.84
N ALA A 141 -1.53 -3.23 14.72
CA ALA A 141 -1.26 -3.29 16.15
C ALA A 141 -0.02 -4.13 16.49
N GLU A 142 0.16 -5.30 15.83
CA GLU A 142 1.37 -6.12 16.01
C GLU A 142 2.63 -5.37 15.55
N SER A 143 2.54 -4.65 14.43
CA SER A 143 3.65 -3.86 13.91
C SER A 143 4.05 -2.74 14.86
N GLU A 144 3.08 -2.03 15.45
CA GLU A 144 3.36 -1.00 16.46
C GLU A 144 4.09 -1.54 17.69
N VAL A 145 3.71 -2.73 18.16
CA VAL A 145 4.40 -3.39 19.29
C VAL A 145 5.84 -3.71 18.91
N ARG A 146 6.05 -4.35 17.75
CA ARG A 146 7.40 -4.70 17.28
C ARG A 146 8.28 -3.47 17.06
N CYS A 147 7.72 -2.38 16.55
CA CYS A 147 8.47 -1.13 16.41
C CYS A 147 9.00 -0.62 17.76
N LYS A 148 8.18 -0.64 18.81
CA LYS A 148 8.60 -0.25 20.17
C LYS A 148 9.68 -1.16 20.73
N GLU A 149 9.58 -2.47 20.50
CA GLU A 149 10.61 -3.42 20.92
C GLU A 149 11.95 -3.15 20.21
N ILE A 150 11.91 -2.93 18.89
CA ILE A 150 13.09 -2.61 18.08
C ILE A 150 13.72 -1.28 18.54
N GLU A 151 12.94 -0.28 18.90
CA GLU A 151 13.45 0.98 19.45
C GLU A 151 14.25 0.75 20.74
N VAL A 152 13.73 -0.08 21.66
CA VAL A 152 14.45 -0.45 22.89
C VAL A 152 15.73 -1.25 22.58
N GLU A 153 15.69 -2.16 21.62
CA GLU A 153 16.88 -2.89 21.17
C GLU A 153 17.94 -1.96 20.56
N LEU A 154 17.53 -0.98 19.75
CA LEU A 154 18.43 0.01 19.18
C LEU A 154 19.12 0.85 20.26
N GLU A 155 18.41 1.24 21.31
CA GLU A 155 19.00 1.94 22.46
C GLU A 155 20.02 1.06 23.20
N LYS A 156 19.71 -0.22 23.43
CA LYS A 156 20.65 -1.19 24.03
C LYS A 156 21.91 -1.35 23.17
N VAL A 157 21.74 -1.53 21.86
CA VAL A 157 22.87 -1.68 20.92
C VAL A 157 23.70 -0.40 20.85
N ALA A 158 23.06 0.78 20.88
CA ALA A 158 23.77 2.06 20.92
C ALA A 158 24.58 2.21 22.22
N ALA A 159 24.02 1.81 23.36
CA ALA A 159 24.71 1.81 24.65
C ALA A 159 25.87 0.80 24.66
N GLN A 160 25.68 -0.42 24.16
CA GLN A 160 26.75 -1.41 24.00
C GLN A 160 27.86 -0.91 23.08
N LYS A 161 27.52 -0.30 21.94
CA LYS A 161 28.51 0.30 21.02
C LYS A 161 29.29 1.45 21.67
N ALA A 162 28.66 2.25 22.52
CA ALA A 162 29.35 3.29 23.27
C ALA A 162 30.31 2.67 24.28
N LYS A 163 29.87 1.64 25.02
CA LYS A 163 30.71 0.87 25.95
C LYS A 163 31.89 0.23 25.23
N LEU A 164 31.70 -0.46 24.10
CA LEU A 164 32.79 -1.08 23.33
C LEU A 164 33.85 -0.07 22.86
N LYS A 165 33.49 1.20 22.65
CA LYS A 165 34.44 2.25 22.26
C LYS A 165 35.27 2.79 23.43
N THR A 166 34.82 2.58 24.67
CA THR A 166 35.41 3.18 25.87
C THR A 166 35.81 2.17 26.94
N ALA A 167 35.37 0.91 26.84
CA ALA A 167 35.65 -0.14 27.79
C ALA A 167 37.02 -0.77 27.48
N GLU A 168 37.85 -0.85 28.51
CA GLU A 168 39.12 -1.55 28.47
C GLU A 168 38.85 -3.07 28.43
N LEU A 169 39.69 -3.81 27.69
CA LEU A 169 39.53 -5.24 27.39
C LEU A 169 39.24 -6.08 28.65
N ASP A 170 39.84 -5.72 29.78
CA ASP A 170 39.70 -6.41 31.07
C ASP A 170 38.31 -6.26 31.70
N THR A 171 37.59 -5.17 31.42
CA THR A 171 36.21 -4.98 31.91
C THR A 171 35.24 -5.82 31.09
N ILE A 172 35.47 -5.94 29.78
CA ILE A 172 34.66 -6.78 28.88
C ILE A 172 34.84 -8.26 29.23
N LEU A 173 36.08 -8.72 29.49
CA LEU A 173 36.39 -10.09 29.94
C LEU A 173 35.93 -10.41 31.37
N ALA A 174 35.54 -9.41 32.15
CA ALA A 174 34.91 -9.58 33.46
C ALA A 174 33.38 -9.64 33.37
N GLU A 175 32.78 -8.94 32.42
CA GLU A 175 31.33 -8.97 32.15
C GLU A 175 30.89 -10.23 31.36
N ASP A 176 31.78 -10.80 30.54
CA ASP A 176 31.55 -12.02 29.77
C ASP A 176 32.58 -13.12 30.11
N PRO A 177 32.33 -13.92 31.17
CA PRO A 177 33.24 -14.99 31.58
C PRO A 177 33.33 -16.14 30.57
N THR A 178 32.33 -16.30 29.69
CA THR A 178 32.35 -17.29 28.62
C THR A 178 33.37 -16.93 27.54
N LEU A 179 33.46 -15.65 27.16
CA LEU A 179 34.49 -15.15 26.24
C LEU A 179 35.90 -15.32 26.82
N ARG A 180 36.04 -15.16 28.15
CA ARG A 180 37.30 -15.38 28.85
C ARG A 180 37.72 -16.84 28.84
N GLU A 181 36.80 -17.76 29.08
CA GLU A 181 37.07 -19.20 29.02
C GLU A 181 37.43 -19.66 27.60
N GLU A 182 36.80 -19.09 26.57
CA GLU A 182 37.14 -19.35 25.16
C GLU A 182 38.58 -18.93 24.84
N VAL A 183 38.96 -17.69 25.18
CA VAL A 183 40.34 -17.19 25.02
C VAL A 183 41.33 -18.03 25.82
N ASP A 184 41.02 -18.39 27.07
CA ASP A 184 41.90 -19.24 27.89
C ASP A 184 42.04 -20.66 27.32
N ASN A 185 41.03 -21.17 26.61
CA ASN A 185 41.08 -22.48 25.96
C ASN A 185 41.85 -22.43 24.64
N GLU A 186 41.70 -21.39 23.84
CA GLU A 186 42.49 -21.15 22.63
C GLU A 186 43.99 -21.03 22.96
N ILE A 187 44.32 -20.30 24.04
CA ILE A 187 45.70 -20.18 24.55
C ILE A 187 46.24 -21.54 25.02
N LYS A 188 45.43 -22.36 25.70
CA LYS A 188 45.84 -23.71 26.14
C LYS A 188 46.04 -24.68 24.98
N ASN A 189 45.30 -24.51 23.89
CA ASN A 189 45.33 -25.39 22.73
C ASN A 189 46.32 -24.92 21.64
N ASP A 190 47.05 -23.82 21.87
CA ASP A 190 47.96 -23.20 20.88
C ASP A 190 47.24 -22.79 19.56
N GLU A 191 45.96 -22.43 19.66
CA GLU A 191 45.12 -22.01 18.52
C GLU A 191 45.20 -20.48 18.38
N TRP A 192 46.20 -20.01 17.63
CA TRP A 192 46.51 -18.57 17.48
C TRP A 192 45.91 -17.91 16.21
N TYR A 193 45.03 -18.60 15.47
CA TYR A 193 44.51 -18.15 14.17
C TYR A 193 42.99 -18.28 14.05
#